data_AF-U2HF32-F1
#
_entry.id   AF-U2HF32-F1
#
_cell.length_a   1.000
_cell.length_b   1.000
_cell.length_c   1.000
_cell.angle_alpha   90.00
_cell.angle_beta   90.00
_cell.angle_gamma   90.00
#
_symmetry.space_group_name_H-M   'P 1'
#
loop_
_entity.id
_entity.type
_entity.pdbx_description
1 polymer ?
#
loop_
_entity_poly.entity_id
_entity_poly.type
_entity_poly.pdbx_seq_one_letter_code
_entity_poly.pdbx_strand_id
1 'polypeptide(L)'
;MDILIKKQLEQEFETYMFGFFNEFKRFSLEDFGSFATTLLNYYINNNRLPQSDKSEASYYLATLYNKGIGNRITEEHLQVISRTIADDSSIDFMVAQRLL
;
A
#
# COMPACT_ATOMS: atom_id res chain seq x y z
N MET A 1 -2.05 -12.36 8.89
CA MET A 1 -3.04 -11.29 8.69
C MET A 1 -4.39 -11.88 8.27
N ASP A 2 -5.47 -11.36 8.84
CA ASP A 2 -6.86 -11.77 8.58
C ASP A 2 -7.28 -11.59 7.10
N ILE A 3 -8.14 -12.48 6.59
CA ILE A 3 -8.58 -12.45 5.18
C ILE A 3 -9.46 -11.24 4.84
N LEU A 4 -10.25 -10.75 5.79
CA LEU A 4 -11.05 -9.55 5.62
C LEU A 4 -10.16 -8.32 5.51
N ILE A 5 -9.06 -8.27 6.28
CA ILE A 5 -8.06 -7.20 6.17
C ILE A 5 -7.39 -7.23 4.80
N LYS A 6 -7.00 -8.41 4.29
CA LYS A 6 -6.46 -8.54 2.92
C LYS A 6 -7.42 -7.96 1.87
N LYS A 7 -8.70 -8.34 1.93
CA LYS A 7 -9.71 -7.81 1.00
C LYS A 7 -9.90 -6.29 1.11
N GLN A 8 -9.88 -5.75 2.32
CA GLN A 8 -9.96 -4.29 2.52
C GLN A 8 -8.76 -3.59 1.90
N LEU A 9 -7.54 -4.06 2.18
CA LEU A 9 -6.32 -3.49 1.60
C LEU A 9 -6.31 -3.55 0.07
N GLU A 10 -6.77 -4.66 -0.52
CA GLU A 10 -6.92 -4.81 -1.97
C GLU A 10 -7.91 -3.80 -2.54
N GLN A 11 -9.10 -3.66 -1.93
CA GLN A 11 -10.12 -2.72 -2.37
C GLN A 11 -9.63 -1.26 -2.28
N GLU A 12 -8.96 -0.88 -1.20
CA GLU A 12 -8.39 0.47 -1.02
C GLU A 12 -7.31 0.74 -2.06
N PHE A 13 -6.44 -0.23 -2.30
CA PHE A 13 -5.39 -0.15 -3.31
C PHE A 13 -5.98 0.07 -4.71
N GLU A 14 -6.94 -0.76 -5.11
CA GLU A 14 -7.58 -0.64 -6.42
C GLU A 14 -8.30 0.71 -6.55
N THR A 15 -9.11 1.08 -5.56
CA THR A 15 -9.87 2.33 -5.58
C THR A 15 -8.96 3.55 -5.69
N TYR A 16 -7.91 3.61 -4.86
CA TYR A 16 -6.94 4.70 -4.89
C TYR A 16 -6.19 4.74 -6.22
N MET A 17 -5.66 3.59 -6.67
CA MET A 17 -4.88 3.50 -7.91
C MET A 17 -5.72 3.91 -9.12
N PHE A 18 -6.96 3.43 -9.23
CA PHE A 18 -7.85 3.81 -10.34
C PHE A 18 -8.20 5.29 -10.29
N GLY A 19 -8.50 5.85 -9.12
CA GLY A 19 -8.76 7.28 -8.96
C GLY A 19 -7.55 8.13 -9.36
N PHE A 20 -6.38 7.80 -8.83
CA PHE A 20 -5.13 8.50 -9.10
C PHE A 20 -4.73 8.40 -10.58
N PHE A 21 -4.83 7.20 -11.16
CA PHE A 21 -4.55 6.99 -12.57
C PHE A 21 -5.52 7.76 -13.47
N ASN A 22 -6.81 7.84 -13.11
CA ASN A 22 -7.77 8.60 -13.90
C ASN A 22 -7.45 10.10 -13.94
N GLU A 23 -6.98 10.65 -12.83
CA GLU A 23 -6.62 12.07 -12.69
C GLU A 23 -5.25 12.39 -13.32
N PHE A 24 -4.21 11.62 -13.00
CA PHE A 24 -2.82 11.95 -13.35
C PHE A 24 -2.26 11.15 -14.53
N LYS A 25 -3.00 10.14 -15.03
CA LYS A 25 -2.58 9.22 -16.10
C LYS A 25 -1.25 8.51 -15.81
N ARG A 26 -0.92 8.32 -14.52
CA ARG A 26 0.27 7.63 -14.04
C ARG A 26 0.00 6.95 -12.70
N PHE A 27 0.78 5.95 -12.36
CA PHE A 27 0.87 5.38 -11.02
C PHE A 27 2.23 4.68 -10.86
N SER A 28 3.23 5.45 -10.45
CA SER A 28 4.62 5.02 -10.33
C SER A 28 4.88 4.24 -9.03
N LEU A 29 6.09 3.69 -8.89
CA LEU A 29 6.51 3.04 -7.64
C LEU A 29 6.56 4.03 -6.47
N GLU A 30 6.89 5.29 -6.74
CA GLU A 30 6.88 6.37 -5.74
C GLU A 30 5.45 6.68 -5.28
N ASP A 31 4.51 6.82 -6.22
CA ASP A 31 3.09 7.03 -5.90
C ASP A 31 2.54 5.86 -5.06
N PHE A 32 2.92 4.63 -5.42
CA PHE A 32 2.58 3.42 -4.65
C PHE A 32 3.19 3.42 -3.24
N GLY A 33 4.47 3.78 -3.11
CA GLY A 33 5.17 3.82 -1.82
C GLY A 33 4.52 4.81 -0.84
N SER A 34 4.20 6.01 -1.32
CA SER A 34 3.50 7.04 -0.54
C SER A 34 2.09 6.58 -0.14
N PHE A 35 1.36 5.93 -1.07
CA PHE A 35 0.07 5.33 -0.79
C PHE A 35 0.15 4.25 0.29
N ALA A 36 0.98 3.24 0.11
CA ALA A 36 1.04 2.06 0.97
C ALA A 36 1.48 2.44 2.39
N THR A 37 2.50 3.28 2.50
CA THR A 37 3.00 3.79 3.79
C THR A 37 1.90 4.53 4.55
N THR A 38 1.24 5.48 3.86
CA THR A 38 0.17 6.27 4.45
C THR A 38 -1.02 5.40 4.86
N LEU A 39 -1.48 4.49 3.99
CA LEU A 39 -2.61 3.61 4.27
C LEU A 39 -2.36 2.77 5.50
N LEU A 40 -1.21 2.12 5.60
CA LEU A 40 -0.91 1.21 6.71
C LEU A 40 -0.77 1.97 8.03
N ASN A 41 -0.06 3.10 8.04
CA ASN A 41 0.06 3.93 9.24
C ASN A 41 -1.29 4.53 9.66
N TYR A 42 -2.12 4.94 8.70
CA TYR A 42 -3.50 5.37 8.98
C TYR A 42 -4.35 4.23 9.57
N TYR A 43 -4.29 3.03 9.01
CA TYR A 43 -5.03 1.87 9.52
C TYR A 43 -4.60 1.49 10.94
N ILE A 44 -3.29 1.51 11.23
CA ILE A 44 -2.75 1.25 12.57
C ILE A 44 -3.23 2.31 13.56
N ASN A 45 -3.11 3.60 13.21
CA ASN A 45 -3.54 4.70 14.09
C ASN A 45 -5.04 4.68 14.39
N ASN A 46 -5.84 4.10 13.51
CA ASN A 46 -7.29 3.93 13.68
C ASN A 46 -7.70 2.53 14.17
N ASN A 47 -6.75 1.71 14.65
CA ASN A 47 -6.99 0.35 15.15
C ASN A 47 -7.66 -0.61 14.14
N ARG A 48 -7.49 -0.36 12.84
CA ARG A 48 -7.98 -1.22 11.74
C ARG A 48 -6.97 -2.31 11.33
N LEU A 49 -5.71 -2.14 11.70
CA LEU A 49 -4.62 -3.09 11.45
C LEU A 49 -3.73 -3.20 12.70
N PRO A 50 -3.46 -4.40 13.22
CA PRO A 50 -2.48 -4.59 14.28
C PRO A 50 -1.06 -4.21 13.82
N GLN A 51 -0.28 -3.55 14.68
CA GLN A 51 1.12 -3.21 14.36
C GLN A 51 1.95 -4.45 13.96
N SER A 52 1.68 -5.62 14.55
CA SER A 52 2.34 -6.89 14.23
C SER A 52 2.13 -7.34 12.78
N ASP A 53 1.05 -6.91 12.15
CA ASP A 53 0.67 -7.33 10.81
C ASP A 53 1.22 -6.35 9.74
N LYS A 54 1.84 -5.23 10.14
CA LYS A 54 2.32 -4.19 9.22
C LYS A 54 3.27 -4.74 8.16
N SER A 55 4.22 -5.60 8.53
CA SER A 55 5.17 -6.20 7.59
C SER A 55 4.49 -7.12 6.58
N GLU A 56 3.54 -7.96 7.02
CA GLU A 56 2.77 -8.83 6.11
C GLU A 56 1.88 -7.99 5.17
N ALA A 57 1.24 -6.94 5.70
CA ALA A 57 0.42 -6.02 4.93
C ALA A 57 1.23 -5.25 3.86
N SER A 58 2.43 -4.80 4.22
CA SER A 58 3.35 -4.11 3.30
C SER A 58 3.76 -5.02 2.15
N TYR A 59 4.11 -6.27 2.46
CA TYR A 59 4.45 -7.26 1.44
C TYR A 59 3.24 -7.57 0.55
N TYR A 60 2.06 -7.75 1.13
CA TYR A 60 0.84 -7.99 0.38
C TYR A 60 0.54 -6.85 -0.61
N LEU A 61 0.59 -5.59 -0.18
CA LEU A 61 0.41 -4.44 -1.07
C LEU A 61 1.47 -4.39 -2.19
N ALA A 62 2.73 -4.69 -1.88
CA ALA A 62 3.79 -4.76 -2.89
C ALA A 62 3.53 -5.85 -3.94
N THR A 63 2.99 -7.00 -3.53
CA THR A 63 2.59 -8.07 -4.47
C THR A 63 1.42 -7.65 -5.37
N LEU A 64 0.43 -6.91 -4.84
CA LEU A 64 -0.68 -6.38 -5.64
C LEU A 64 -0.17 -5.38 -6.68
N TYR A 65 0.71 -4.46 -6.27
CA TYR A 65 1.34 -3.51 -7.19
C TYR A 65 2.11 -4.23 -8.29
N ASN A 66 2.94 -5.21 -7.94
CA ASN A 66 3.72 -5.97 -8.90
C ASN A 66 2.83 -6.72 -9.89
N LYS A 67 1.75 -7.34 -9.42
CA LYS A 67 0.74 -7.98 -10.28
C LYS A 67 0.15 -6.98 -11.26
N GLY A 68 -0.19 -5.77 -10.79
CA GLY A 68 -0.73 -4.69 -11.63
C GLY A 68 0.21 -4.23 -12.75
N ILE A 69 1.53 -4.28 -12.52
CA ILE A 69 2.54 -3.92 -13.54
C ILE A 69 3.06 -5.12 -14.35
N GLY A 70 2.45 -6.30 -14.22
CA GLY A 70 2.79 -7.50 -14.98
C GLY A 70 3.94 -8.34 -14.38
N ASN A 71 4.05 -8.39 -13.06
CA ASN A 71 5.04 -9.18 -12.31
C ASN A 71 6.50 -8.91 -12.72
N ARG A 72 6.84 -7.62 -12.88
CA ARG A 72 8.17 -7.18 -13.34
C ARG A 72 9.20 -7.02 -12.21
N ILE A 73 8.75 -6.91 -10.97
CA ILE A 73 9.60 -6.80 -9.79
C ILE A 73 9.92 -8.21 -9.28
N THR A 74 11.19 -8.49 -9.05
CA THR A 74 11.67 -9.77 -8.50
C THR A 74 11.28 -9.91 -7.03
N GLU A 75 11.24 -11.15 -6.54
CA GLU A 75 10.96 -11.44 -5.14
C GLU A 75 11.89 -10.69 -4.18
N GLU A 76 13.20 -10.68 -4.46
CA GLU A 76 14.18 -9.94 -3.67
C GLU A 76 13.83 -8.44 -3.57
N HIS A 77 13.44 -7.81 -4.68
CA HIS A 77 13.07 -6.41 -4.68
C HIS A 77 11.72 -6.17 -4.00
N LEU A 78 10.77 -7.10 -4.10
CA LEU A 78 9.52 -7.05 -3.34
C LEU A 78 9.78 -7.02 -1.83
N GLN A 79 10.72 -7.83 -1.34
CA GLN A 79 11.12 -7.85 0.08
C GLN A 79 11.76 -6.51 0.50
N VAL A 80 12.58 -5.91 -0.36
CA VAL A 80 13.19 -4.60 -0.07
C VAL A 80 12.12 -3.49 -0.03
N ILE A 81 11.21 -3.48 -1.00
CA ILE A 81 10.12 -2.50 -1.07
C ILE A 81 9.21 -2.64 0.15
N SER A 82 8.79 -3.86 0.48
CA SER A 82 7.90 -4.13 1.60
C SER A 82 8.51 -3.74 2.94
N ARG A 83 9.80 -4.03 3.14
CA ARG A 83 10.54 -3.60 4.33
C ARG A 83 10.61 -2.08 4.43
N THR A 84 10.92 -1.40 3.33
CA THR A 84 10.99 0.06 3.28
C THR A 84 9.65 0.70 3.71
N ILE A 85 8.53 0.19 3.20
CA ILE A 85 7.18 0.64 3.58
C ILE A 85 6.87 0.32 5.05
N ALA A 86 7.26 -0.87 5.53
CA ALA A 86 6.98 -1.30 6.91
C ALA A 86 7.73 -0.45 7.94
N ASP A 87 8.98 -0.08 7.64
CA ASP A 87 9.85 0.68 8.53
C ASP A 87 9.52 2.19 8.52
N ASP A 88 8.83 2.68 7.48
CA ASP A 88 8.41 4.08 7.37
C ASP A 88 7.12 4.36 8.19
N SER A 89 7.22 5.31 9.13
CA SER A 89 6.12 5.74 10.01
C SER A 89 5.43 7.03 9.55
N SER A 90 5.74 7.53 8.36
CA SER A 90 5.19 8.77 7.81
C SER A 90 3.73 8.62 7.34
N ILE A 91 3.03 9.75 7.30
CA ILE A 91 1.69 9.88 6.74
C ILE A 91 1.73 11.08 5.80
N ASP A 92 1.53 10.83 4.51
CA ASP A 92 1.33 11.90 3.54
C ASP A 92 -0.12 12.40 3.66
N PHE A 93 -0.27 13.68 4.03
CA PHE A 93 -1.60 14.29 4.22
C PHE A 93 -2.43 14.35 2.92
N MET A 94 -1.80 14.53 1.76
CA MET A 94 -2.50 14.56 0.47
C MET A 94 -3.04 13.17 0.11
N VAL A 95 -2.26 12.13 0.43
CA VAL A 95 -2.71 10.74 0.28
C VAL A 95 -3.83 10.44 1.28
N ALA A 96 -3.64 10.77 2.56
CA ALA A 96 -4.61 10.50 3.62
C ALA A 96 -5.98 11.14 3.34
N GLN A 97 -6.01 12.37 2.80
CA GLN A 97 -7.25 13.05 2.42
C GLN A 97 -8.07 12.29 1.37
N ARG A 98 -7.42 11.49 0.52
CA ARG A 98 -8.08 10.68 -0.53
C ARG A 98 -8.53 9.30 -0.03
N LEU A 99 -8.10 8.90 1.18
CA LEU A 99 -8.53 7.66 1.84
C LEU A 99 -9.78 7.86 2.72
N LEU A 100 -10.19 9.11 2.97
CA LEU A 100 -11.36 9.52 3.75
C LEU A 100 -12.59 9.70 2.86
#